data_AF-A0A3S1JV68-F1
#
_entry.id   AF-A0A3S1JV68-F1
#
_cell.length_a   1.000
_cell.length_b   1.000
_cell.length_c   1.000
_cell.angle_alpha   90.00
_cell.angle_beta   90.00
_cell.angle_gamma   90.00
#
_symmetry.space_group_name_H-M   'P 1'
#
loop_
_entity.id
_entity.type
_entity.pdbx_description
1 polymer ?
#
loop_
_entity_poly.entity_id
_entity_poly.type
_entity_poly.pdbx_seq_one_letter_code
_entity_poly.pdbx_strand_id
1 'polypeptide(L)'
;QLFTTEKLNRLGPAVIYKRFVSHRSVESQPIPRCNSYLSAYAFRGQPGKERLPLHLRQELETRGLKVFNPRGLALRDIPIVQQFLGLVLECIDPAPSPGSRGVGQQAAFLTNDAHDFMDQWRVAAQSMLTFNSRGPRGDLLSDKVDRWRRFAVHGRDSESEWPVLDICYSFLPWFSRFQDDPEAQVYLEAITRTVAAASTFSGYKAAIQRDEPHRTRSINGAIRDVLNPIAENLVAVDEEIMPSVPRDRLNIMTIHQAKGLEFPLVIVDVSSDFKTNHRTQRFKRFPDEESSVVLLEDDLAAVTPVGPARQRRSGMQRTFEDLIRLYYVAYSRPQSLLMLVGCQQGLQFRTSIKNVAKFWRRDESWAWVSDPRLRPPPVDADLLPFIRI
;
A
#
# COMPACT_ATOMS: atom_id res chain seq x y z
N GLN A 1 0.25 16.85 21.58
CA GLN A 1 -0.96 17.71 21.59
C GLN A 1 -1.43 17.83 20.15
N LEU A 2 -2.23 16.86 19.72
CA LEU A 2 -2.75 16.78 18.36
C LEU A 2 -3.89 17.80 18.21
N PHE A 3 -3.76 18.68 17.23
CA PHE A 3 -4.79 19.53 16.64
C PHE A 3 -5.66 20.30 17.64
N THR A 4 -5.27 21.54 17.97
CA THR A 4 -6.23 22.50 18.55
C THR A 4 -7.40 22.72 17.59
N THR A 5 -8.59 22.51 18.12
CA THR A 5 -9.92 22.45 17.49
C THR A 5 -10.26 23.69 16.64
N GLU A 6 -9.56 24.81 16.85
CA GLU A 6 -9.84 26.09 16.19
C GLU A 6 -9.46 26.15 14.71
N LYS A 7 -8.43 25.42 14.25
CA LYS A 7 -7.97 25.54 12.85
C LYS A 7 -8.84 24.76 11.84
N LEU A 8 -9.50 23.69 12.28
CA LEU A 8 -10.40 22.90 11.42
C LEU A 8 -11.79 23.52 11.30
N ASN A 9 -12.29 24.19 12.35
CA ASN A 9 -13.64 24.78 12.37
C ASN A 9 -13.79 26.06 11.53
N ARG A 10 -12.69 26.67 11.06
CA ARG A 10 -12.73 27.82 10.13
C ARG A 10 -12.92 27.42 8.67
N LEU A 11 -12.89 26.13 8.34
CA LEU A 11 -13.17 25.62 7.00
C LEU A 11 -14.64 25.22 6.94
N GLY A 12 -15.49 26.13 6.45
CA GLY A 12 -16.92 25.87 6.28
C GLY A 12 -17.21 24.64 5.39
N PRO A 13 -18.47 24.17 5.35
CA PRO A 13 -18.87 22.91 4.70
C PRO A 13 -18.71 22.86 3.16
N ALA A 14 -18.13 23.89 2.53
CA ALA A 14 -18.00 24.01 1.08
C ALA A 14 -16.63 23.59 0.50
N VAL A 15 -15.70 23.02 1.27
CA VAL A 15 -14.36 22.65 0.75
C VAL A 15 -13.97 21.22 1.17
N ILE A 16 -14.53 20.23 0.47
CA ILE A 16 -14.00 18.86 0.48
C ILE A 16 -13.08 18.72 -0.74
N TYR A 17 -11.91 19.36 -0.66
CA TYR A 17 -10.79 19.14 -1.57
C TYR A 17 -9.50 19.10 -0.75
N LYS A 18 -9.21 17.94 -0.16
CA LYS A 18 -8.02 17.76 0.68
C LYS A 18 -7.30 16.48 0.24
N ARG A 19 -6.01 16.55 -0.04
CA ARG A 19 -5.16 15.39 -0.36
C ARG A 19 -3.84 15.44 0.37
N PHE A 20 -3.32 14.28 0.71
CA PHE A 20 -2.13 14.07 1.51
C PHE A 20 -1.08 13.29 0.70
N VAL A 21 0.17 13.74 0.79
CA VAL A 21 1.32 13.19 0.11
C VAL A 21 2.33 12.72 1.16
N SER A 22 2.61 11.42 1.17
CA SER A 22 3.59 10.80 2.08
C SER A 22 4.92 10.51 1.39
N HIS A 23 6.01 10.65 2.14
CA HIS A 23 7.36 10.36 1.66
C HIS A 23 7.66 8.85 1.60
N ARG A 24 8.22 8.42 0.46
CA ARG A 24 8.90 7.12 0.26
C ARG A 24 10.33 7.40 -0.20
N SER A 25 11.31 6.91 0.57
CA SER A 25 12.63 6.61 0.02
C SER A 25 12.57 5.18 -0.50
N VAL A 26 12.78 5.03 -1.80
CA VAL A 26 13.10 3.74 -2.43
C VAL A 26 14.61 3.64 -2.36
N GLU A 27 15.15 2.81 -1.48
CA GLU A 27 16.55 2.39 -1.58
C GLU A 27 16.65 0.88 -1.39
N SER A 28 17.59 0.35 -2.18
CA SER A 28 17.85 -1.04 -2.50
C SER A 28 18.61 -1.77 -1.40
N GLN A 29 17.96 -2.76 -0.80
CA GLN A 29 18.50 -4.07 -0.39
C GLN A 29 17.35 -5.09 -0.53
N PRO A 30 17.68 -6.39 -0.70
CA PRO A 30 17.14 -7.25 -1.76
C PRO A 30 15.62 -7.12 -1.90
N ILE A 31 15.16 -6.78 -3.11
CA ILE A 31 13.76 -6.67 -3.57
C ILE A 31 12.76 -6.69 -2.39
N PRO A 32 12.38 -5.53 -1.81
CA PRO A 32 11.30 -5.56 -0.85
C PRO A 32 10.01 -5.86 -1.62
N ARG A 33 9.60 -7.13 -1.57
CA ARG A 33 8.34 -7.68 -2.08
C ARG A 33 7.18 -6.92 -1.43
N CYS A 34 6.60 -5.93 -2.14
CA CYS A 34 5.48 -5.17 -1.60
C CYS A 34 5.88 -4.11 -0.57
N ASN A 35 5.35 -2.87 -0.54
CA ASN A 35 5.48 -2.06 0.69
C ASN A 35 4.16 -1.37 1.10
N SER A 36 3.57 -1.71 2.26
CA SER A 36 2.46 -0.97 2.88
C SER A 36 2.91 0.40 3.41
N TYR A 37 2.12 1.44 3.18
CA TYR A 37 2.42 2.82 3.59
C TYR A 37 1.82 3.19 4.95
N LEU A 38 0.83 2.44 5.41
CA LEU A 38 0.15 2.66 6.69
C LEU A 38 0.98 2.15 7.88
N SER A 39 1.74 1.08 7.68
CA SER A 39 2.58 0.48 8.71
C SER A 39 3.91 0.04 8.09
N ALA A 40 5.03 0.17 8.81
CA ALA A 40 6.26 -0.52 8.42
C ALA A 40 6.04 -2.04 8.45
N TYR A 41 6.78 -2.84 7.69
CA TYR A 41 6.60 -4.30 7.73
C TYR A 41 6.79 -4.85 9.13
N ALA A 42 5.94 -5.81 9.49
CA ALA A 42 6.29 -6.74 10.54
C ALA A 42 7.51 -7.55 10.08
N PHE A 43 8.61 -7.48 10.83
CA PHE A 43 9.81 -8.25 10.57
C PHE A 43 10.15 -9.05 11.82
N ARG A 44 10.31 -10.38 11.67
CA ARG A 44 10.59 -11.31 12.77
C ARG A 44 9.62 -11.22 13.96
N GLY A 45 8.31 -11.21 13.67
CA GLY A 45 7.28 -11.26 14.72
C GLY A 45 7.07 -9.96 15.52
N GLN A 46 7.74 -8.86 15.17
CA GLN A 46 7.40 -7.54 15.71
C GLN A 46 6.31 -6.89 14.86
N PRO A 47 5.24 -6.34 15.47
CA PRO A 47 4.22 -5.62 14.72
C PRO A 47 4.84 -4.43 14.00
N GLY A 48 4.37 -4.21 12.78
CA GLY A 48 4.74 -3.05 11.98
C GLY A 48 4.51 -1.74 12.72
N LYS A 49 5.45 -0.78 12.59
CA LYS A 49 5.28 0.54 13.19
C LYS A 49 4.26 1.34 12.40
N GLU A 50 3.16 1.71 13.05
CA GLU A 50 2.16 2.62 12.50
C GLU A 50 2.79 3.95 12.07
N ARG A 51 2.42 4.43 10.88
CA ARG A 51 2.90 5.68 10.30
C ARG A 51 1.78 6.71 10.23
N LEU A 52 2.13 7.97 10.03
CA LEU A 52 1.18 9.08 9.94
C LEU A 52 -0.02 8.82 9.00
N PRO A 53 0.14 8.21 7.81
CA PRO A 53 -1.00 7.82 6.97
C PRO A 53 -2.08 6.98 7.66
N LEU A 54 -1.69 6.05 8.55
CA LEU A 54 -2.64 5.18 9.26
C LEU A 54 -3.39 5.94 10.35
N HIS A 55 -2.64 6.68 11.18
CA HIS A 55 -3.24 7.52 12.21
C HIS A 55 -4.19 8.56 11.58
N LEU A 56 -3.80 9.15 10.45
CA LEU A 56 -4.63 10.10 9.73
C LEU A 56 -5.89 9.44 9.19
N ARG A 57 -5.79 8.24 8.62
CA ARG A 57 -6.96 7.47 8.15
C ARG A 57 -7.94 7.21 9.29
N GLN A 58 -7.48 6.61 10.38
CA GLN A 58 -8.31 6.27 11.53
C GLN A 58 -9.03 7.50 12.10
N GLU A 59 -8.30 8.62 12.21
CA GLU A 59 -8.88 9.84 12.77
C GLU A 59 -9.86 10.54 11.83
N LEU A 60 -9.62 10.49 10.51
CA LEU A 60 -10.58 11.01 9.52
C LEU A 60 -11.85 10.15 9.48
N GLU A 61 -11.70 8.83 9.50
CA GLU A 61 -12.84 7.89 9.50
C GLU A 61 -13.70 8.06 10.76
N THR A 62 -13.09 8.27 11.92
CA THR A 62 -13.79 8.56 13.19
C THR A 62 -14.62 9.86 13.10
N ARG A 63 -14.22 10.78 12.22
CA ARG A 63 -14.94 12.04 11.94
C ARG A 63 -15.89 11.96 10.75
N GLY A 64 -16.13 10.76 10.20
CA GLY A 64 -17.00 10.55 9.05
C GLY A 64 -16.40 10.97 7.71
N LEU A 65 -15.08 11.24 7.64
CA LEU A 65 -14.38 11.56 6.41
C LEU A 65 -13.73 10.30 5.83
N LYS A 66 -14.15 9.91 4.62
CA LYS A 66 -13.59 8.75 3.94
C LYS A 66 -12.19 9.03 3.41
N VAL A 67 -11.39 7.97 3.31
CA VAL A 67 -10.04 8.00 2.74
C VAL A 67 -9.97 7.14 1.48
N PHE A 68 -9.15 7.56 0.51
CA PHE A 68 -8.69 6.74 -0.60
C PHE A 68 -7.21 6.46 -0.40
N ASN A 69 -6.83 5.22 -0.15
CA ASN A 69 -5.43 4.81 -0.12
C ASN A 69 -5.30 3.30 -0.42
N PRO A 70 -5.64 2.88 -1.65
CA PRO A 70 -5.63 1.47 -2.03
C PRO A 70 -4.24 0.83 -2.01
N ARG A 71 -3.15 1.60 -2.17
CA ARG A 71 -1.79 1.06 -1.98
C ARG A 71 -1.30 1.13 -0.52
N GLY A 72 -2.14 1.59 0.41
CA GLY A 72 -1.79 1.81 1.80
C GLY A 72 -1.44 0.53 2.57
N LEU A 73 -2.06 -0.58 2.20
CA LEU A 73 -1.84 -1.91 2.77
C LEU A 73 -1.45 -2.89 1.68
N ALA A 74 -0.71 -3.94 2.04
CA ALA A 74 -0.50 -5.05 1.12
C ALA A 74 -1.83 -5.77 0.88
N LEU A 75 -2.04 -6.26 -0.35
CA LEU A 75 -3.31 -6.89 -0.74
C LEU A 75 -3.72 -8.03 0.21
N ARG A 76 -2.72 -8.81 0.67
CA ARG A 76 -2.88 -9.92 1.63
C ARG A 76 -3.30 -9.53 3.05
N ASP A 77 -3.07 -8.27 3.44
CA ASP A 77 -3.36 -7.74 4.79
C ASP A 77 -4.77 -7.13 4.88
N ILE A 78 -5.47 -6.98 3.76
CA ILE A 78 -6.75 -6.27 3.71
C ILE A 78 -7.88 -7.21 4.15
N PRO A 79 -8.66 -6.88 5.19
CA PRO A 79 -9.64 -7.81 5.76
C PRO A 79 -10.66 -8.38 4.76
N ILE A 80 -11.20 -7.54 3.88
CA ILE A 80 -12.17 -7.98 2.86
C ILE A 80 -11.52 -8.94 1.83
N VAL A 81 -10.22 -8.77 1.55
CA VAL A 81 -9.47 -9.66 0.66
C VAL A 81 -9.19 -10.99 1.35
N GLN A 82 -8.80 -10.97 2.63
CA GLN A 82 -8.57 -12.19 3.41
C GLN A 82 -9.83 -13.07 3.46
N GLN A 83 -10.97 -12.44 3.74
CA GLN A 83 -12.28 -13.07 3.70
C GLN A 83 -12.61 -13.67 2.32
N PHE A 84 -12.44 -12.88 1.26
CA PHE A 84 -12.77 -13.30 -0.10
C PHE A 84 -11.90 -14.45 -0.60
N LEU A 85 -10.57 -14.33 -0.47
CA LEU A 85 -9.63 -15.37 -0.90
C LEU A 85 -9.68 -16.61 -0.01
N GLY A 86 -9.99 -16.44 1.28
CA GLY A 86 -10.26 -17.54 2.19
C GLY A 86 -11.46 -18.38 1.74
N LEU A 87 -12.54 -17.76 1.27
CA LEU A 87 -13.69 -18.50 0.72
C LEU A 87 -13.33 -19.27 -0.54
N VAL A 88 -12.54 -18.67 -1.44
CA VAL A 88 -12.02 -19.37 -2.64
C VAL A 88 -11.19 -20.58 -2.23
N LEU A 89 -10.30 -20.42 -1.24
CA LEU A 89 -9.45 -21.48 -0.74
C LEU A 89 -10.27 -22.60 -0.07
N GLU A 90 -11.29 -22.26 0.73
CA GLU A 90 -12.22 -23.23 1.33
C GLU A 90 -13.09 -23.97 0.31
N CYS A 91 -13.25 -23.44 -0.90
CA CYS A 91 -13.95 -24.12 -2.00
C CYS A 91 -13.09 -25.18 -2.68
N ILE A 92 -11.81 -24.87 -2.95
CA ILE A 92 -10.93 -25.71 -3.78
C ILE A 92 -10.06 -26.67 -2.95
N ASP A 93 -9.76 -26.31 -1.70
CA ASP A 93 -8.89 -27.06 -0.80
C ASP A 93 -9.39 -26.88 0.64
N PRO A 94 -10.54 -27.48 1.02
CA PRO A 94 -11.13 -27.27 2.33
C PRO A 94 -10.23 -27.78 3.46
N ALA A 95 -10.23 -27.06 4.58
CA ALA A 95 -9.55 -27.52 5.79
C ALA A 95 -10.33 -28.69 6.43
N PRO A 96 -9.65 -29.79 6.86
CA PRO A 96 -10.33 -30.91 7.51
C PRO A 96 -10.92 -30.54 8.88
N SER A 97 -10.35 -29.53 9.54
CA SER A 97 -10.85 -28.96 10.79
C SER A 97 -10.57 -27.46 10.88
N PRO A 98 -11.32 -26.69 11.68
CA PRO A 98 -11.05 -25.27 11.89
C PRO A 98 -9.60 -25.03 12.36
N GLY A 99 -8.93 -24.06 11.77
CA GLY A 99 -7.52 -23.75 12.05
C GLY A 99 -6.49 -24.73 11.47
N SER A 100 -6.90 -25.74 10.69
CA SER A 100 -5.98 -26.61 9.95
C SER A 100 -5.82 -26.18 8.48
N ARG A 101 -4.77 -26.67 7.83
CA ARG A 101 -4.52 -26.45 6.40
C ARG A 101 -5.22 -27.51 5.56
N GLY A 102 -5.70 -27.13 4.38
CA GLY A 102 -6.13 -28.11 3.36
C GLY A 102 -4.94 -28.91 2.81
N VAL A 103 -5.21 -30.07 2.22
CA VAL A 103 -4.19 -31.02 1.75
C VAL A 103 -3.35 -30.40 0.64
N GLY A 104 -3.98 -29.65 -0.28
CA GLY A 104 -3.30 -28.96 -1.38
C GLY A 104 -2.34 -27.90 -0.86
N GLN A 105 -2.78 -27.08 0.09
CA GLN A 105 -1.91 -26.09 0.73
C GLN A 105 -0.74 -26.77 1.45
N GLN A 106 -0.97 -27.85 2.22
CA GLN A 106 0.11 -28.57 2.93
C GLN A 106 1.16 -29.16 1.99
N ALA A 107 0.72 -29.69 0.85
CA ALA A 107 1.60 -30.33 -0.13
C ALA A 107 2.28 -29.32 -1.07
N ALA A 108 1.80 -28.08 -1.14
CA ALA A 108 2.34 -27.05 -2.02
C ALA A 108 3.71 -26.56 -1.52
N PHE A 109 4.64 -26.35 -2.46
CA PHE A 109 5.93 -25.74 -2.17
C PHE A 109 5.76 -24.23 -2.01
N LEU A 110 5.38 -23.80 -0.80
CA LEU A 110 5.13 -22.42 -0.41
C LEU A 110 6.16 -21.98 0.64
N THR A 111 6.37 -20.67 0.81
CA THR A 111 7.12 -20.19 1.97
C THR A 111 6.26 -20.25 3.23
N ASN A 112 6.91 -20.21 4.40
CA ASN A 112 6.19 -20.12 5.67
C ASN A 112 5.30 -18.86 5.73
N ASP A 113 5.77 -17.73 5.18
CA ASP A 113 4.99 -16.49 5.16
C ASP A 113 3.70 -16.68 4.33
N ALA A 114 3.79 -17.28 3.15
CA ALA A 114 2.62 -17.58 2.33
C ALA A 114 1.65 -18.53 3.04
N HIS A 115 2.15 -19.55 3.72
CA HIS A 115 1.31 -20.43 4.53
C HIS A 115 0.57 -19.66 5.63
N ASP A 116 1.28 -18.83 6.40
CA ASP A 116 0.71 -18.10 7.53
C ASP A 116 -0.39 -17.12 7.08
N PHE A 117 -0.23 -16.47 5.92
CA PHE A 117 -1.26 -15.61 5.36
C PHE A 117 -2.46 -16.39 4.82
N MET A 118 -2.25 -17.53 4.15
CA MET A 118 -3.36 -18.39 3.74
C MET A 118 -4.12 -18.95 4.95
N ASP A 119 -3.43 -19.26 6.05
CA ASP A 119 -4.07 -19.69 7.30
C ASP A 119 -4.95 -18.58 7.88
N GLN A 120 -4.47 -17.32 7.87
CA GLN A 120 -5.29 -16.15 8.26
C GLN A 120 -6.52 -15.98 7.37
N TRP A 121 -6.38 -16.18 6.06
CA TRP A 121 -7.51 -16.11 5.12
C TRP A 121 -8.56 -17.17 5.43
N ARG A 122 -8.14 -18.40 5.73
CA ARG A 122 -9.06 -19.47 6.16
C ARG A 122 -9.81 -19.10 7.42
N VAL A 123 -9.11 -18.59 8.45
CA VAL A 123 -9.74 -18.15 9.70
C VAL A 123 -10.80 -17.06 9.44
N ALA A 124 -10.49 -16.10 8.58
CA ALA A 124 -11.42 -15.04 8.19
C ALA A 124 -12.66 -15.59 7.48
N ALA A 125 -12.48 -16.52 6.54
CA ALA A 125 -13.57 -17.18 5.82
C ALA A 125 -14.42 -18.09 6.71
N GLN A 126 -13.80 -18.87 7.60
CA GLN A 126 -14.50 -19.74 8.55
C GLN A 126 -15.37 -18.93 9.53
N SER A 127 -14.89 -17.75 9.92
CA SER A 127 -15.66 -16.80 10.73
C SER A 127 -16.89 -16.28 9.96
N MET A 128 -16.76 -15.97 8.66
CA MET A 128 -17.91 -15.63 7.81
C MET A 128 -18.89 -16.79 7.66
N LEU A 129 -18.39 -18.01 7.49
CA LEU A 129 -19.22 -19.22 7.37
C LEU A 129 -19.96 -19.57 8.66
N THR A 130 -19.45 -19.16 9.82
CA THR A 130 -20.15 -19.32 11.10
C THR A 130 -21.33 -18.35 11.20
N PHE A 131 -21.19 -17.11 10.71
CA PHE A 131 -22.30 -16.16 10.61
C PHE A 131 -23.31 -16.57 9.53
N ASN A 132 -22.82 -17.18 8.44
CA ASN A 132 -23.58 -17.77 7.35
C ASN A 132 -24.68 -16.86 6.76
N SER A 133 -24.32 -15.65 6.35
CA SER A 133 -25.27 -14.68 5.81
C SER A 133 -25.93 -15.16 4.51
N ARG A 134 -27.19 -14.76 4.31
CA ARG A 134 -27.88 -14.95 3.03
C ARG A 134 -27.41 -13.91 2.02
N GLY A 135 -27.17 -14.36 0.79
CA GLY A 135 -26.96 -13.47 -0.33
C GLY A 135 -28.25 -12.75 -0.77
N PRO A 136 -28.18 -11.79 -1.70
CA PRO A 136 -29.34 -11.07 -2.23
C PRO A 136 -30.43 -11.96 -2.85
N ARG A 137 -30.06 -13.16 -3.31
CA ARG A 137 -30.99 -14.16 -3.88
C ARG A 137 -31.57 -15.12 -2.84
N GLY A 138 -31.22 -14.97 -1.57
CA GLY A 138 -31.70 -15.81 -0.47
C GLY A 138 -30.83 -17.03 -0.15
N ASP A 139 -29.90 -17.43 -1.03
CA ASP A 139 -28.98 -18.55 -0.82
C ASP A 139 -28.05 -18.30 0.38
N LEU A 140 -27.75 -19.33 1.18
CA LEU A 140 -26.76 -19.23 2.25
C LEU A 140 -25.34 -19.23 1.67
N LEU A 141 -24.41 -18.57 2.36
CA LEU A 141 -23.00 -18.59 2.00
C LEU A 141 -22.44 -20.01 2.00
N SER A 142 -22.82 -20.83 2.99
CA SER A 142 -22.44 -22.24 3.08
C SER A 142 -22.88 -23.05 1.87
N ASP A 143 -24.12 -22.85 1.40
CA ASP A 143 -24.65 -23.57 0.24
C ASP A 143 -23.82 -23.28 -1.02
N LYS A 144 -23.32 -22.04 -1.12
CA LYS A 144 -22.46 -21.62 -2.21
C LYS A 144 -21.08 -22.27 -2.14
N VAL A 145 -20.48 -22.33 -0.96
CA VAL A 145 -19.20 -23.03 -0.74
C VAL A 145 -19.34 -24.53 -1.02
N ASP A 146 -20.40 -25.16 -0.51
CA ASP A 146 -20.65 -26.60 -0.69
C ASP A 146 -20.92 -26.98 -2.15
N ARG A 147 -21.55 -26.08 -2.93
CA ARG A 147 -21.64 -26.24 -4.39
C ARG A 147 -20.26 -26.38 -5.02
N TRP A 148 -19.33 -25.49 -4.69
CA TRP A 148 -17.98 -25.53 -5.25
C TRP A 148 -17.18 -26.73 -4.74
N ARG A 149 -17.31 -27.11 -3.47
CA ARG A 149 -16.67 -28.31 -2.90
C ARG A 149 -17.14 -29.59 -3.59
N ARG A 150 -18.43 -29.72 -3.92
CA ARG A 150 -18.94 -30.87 -4.69
C ARG A 150 -18.20 -31.05 -6.02
N PHE A 151 -17.89 -29.96 -6.70
CA PHE A 151 -17.07 -30.00 -7.91
C PHE A 151 -15.59 -30.24 -7.61
N ALA A 152 -14.95 -29.30 -6.90
CA ALA A 152 -13.50 -29.25 -6.75
C ALA A 152 -12.93 -30.41 -5.91
N VAL A 153 -13.68 -30.89 -4.92
CA VAL A 153 -13.20 -31.93 -3.99
C VAL A 153 -13.74 -33.30 -4.37
N HIS A 154 -15.02 -33.37 -4.74
CA HIS A 154 -15.70 -34.65 -4.99
C HIS A 154 -15.82 -35.01 -6.47
N GLY A 155 -15.47 -34.11 -7.40
CA GLY A 155 -15.61 -34.32 -8.83
C GLY A 155 -17.05 -34.52 -9.28
N ARG A 156 -18.03 -33.94 -8.57
CA ARG A 156 -19.46 -34.12 -8.83
C ARG A 156 -20.06 -32.86 -9.43
N ASP A 157 -20.06 -32.79 -10.76
CA ASP A 157 -20.80 -31.81 -11.55
C ASP A 157 -20.92 -32.32 -13.01
N SER A 158 -21.86 -31.76 -13.78
CA SER A 158 -21.96 -32.03 -15.22
C SER A 158 -20.79 -31.43 -15.99
N GLU A 159 -20.31 -30.27 -15.54
CA GLU A 159 -19.17 -29.58 -16.16
C GLU A 159 -17.86 -30.35 -15.93
N SER A 160 -16.95 -30.31 -16.91
CA SER A 160 -15.63 -30.95 -16.80
C SER A 160 -14.58 -30.05 -16.16
N GLU A 161 -14.74 -28.73 -16.28
CA GLU A 161 -13.82 -27.75 -15.73
C GLU A 161 -14.56 -26.48 -15.29
N TRP A 162 -13.97 -25.77 -14.31
CA TRP A 162 -14.46 -24.47 -13.86
C TRP A 162 -13.31 -23.48 -13.70
N PRO A 163 -13.37 -22.29 -14.33
CA PRO A 163 -12.42 -21.21 -14.06
C PRO A 163 -12.43 -20.78 -12.59
N VAL A 164 -11.25 -20.54 -12.00
CA VAL A 164 -11.14 -19.96 -10.65
C VAL A 164 -11.82 -18.58 -10.59
N LEU A 165 -11.81 -17.86 -11.70
CA LEU A 165 -12.48 -16.56 -11.83
C LEU A 165 -14.00 -16.67 -11.61
N ASP A 166 -14.62 -17.77 -12.03
CA ASP A 166 -16.06 -18.01 -11.79
C ASP A 166 -16.34 -18.24 -10.31
N ILE A 167 -15.44 -18.94 -9.60
CA ILE A 167 -15.51 -19.10 -8.15
C ILE A 167 -15.48 -17.72 -7.49
N CYS A 168 -14.51 -16.87 -7.86
CA CYS A 168 -14.38 -15.50 -7.36
C CYS A 168 -15.67 -14.68 -7.60
N TYR A 169 -16.15 -14.61 -8.84
CA TYR A 169 -17.34 -13.83 -9.17
C TYR A 169 -18.60 -14.32 -8.47
N SER A 170 -18.68 -15.62 -8.22
CA SER A 170 -19.83 -16.22 -7.56
C SER A 170 -20.04 -15.73 -6.12
N PHE A 171 -19.00 -15.20 -5.46
CA PHE A 171 -19.06 -14.65 -4.12
C PHE A 171 -19.33 -13.15 -4.05
N LEU A 172 -19.21 -12.40 -5.16
CA LEU A 172 -19.47 -10.94 -5.16
C LEU A 172 -20.77 -10.50 -4.49
N PRO A 173 -21.90 -11.25 -4.54
CA PRO A 173 -23.12 -10.85 -3.85
C PRO A 173 -23.00 -10.73 -2.32
N TRP A 174 -22.01 -11.36 -1.69
CA TRP A 174 -21.73 -11.24 -0.25
C TRP A 174 -20.72 -10.12 0.09
N PHE A 175 -20.14 -9.47 -0.93
CA PHE A 175 -19.11 -8.45 -0.80
C PHE A 175 -19.55 -7.16 -1.49
N SER A 176 -20.56 -6.47 -0.94
CA SER A 176 -21.09 -5.24 -1.55
C SER A 176 -20.02 -4.17 -1.78
N ARG A 177 -19.01 -4.10 -0.89
CA ARG A 177 -17.88 -3.18 -1.01
C ARG A 177 -17.10 -3.33 -2.32
N PHE A 178 -16.97 -4.54 -2.86
CA PHE A 178 -16.34 -4.71 -4.18
C PHE A 178 -17.15 -4.10 -5.33
N GLN A 179 -18.40 -3.72 -5.10
CA GLN A 179 -19.29 -3.08 -6.06
C GLN A 179 -19.49 -1.59 -5.76
N ASP A 180 -19.57 -1.19 -4.48
CA ASP A 180 -19.94 0.16 -4.05
C ASP A 180 -18.77 1.03 -3.54
N ASP A 181 -17.60 0.46 -3.26
CA ASP A 181 -16.44 1.18 -2.75
C ASP A 181 -15.28 1.18 -3.77
N PRO A 182 -14.94 2.35 -4.35
CA PRO A 182 -13.80 2.53 -5.25
C PRO A 182 -12.47 1.94 -4.78
N GLU A 183 -12.16 2.00 -3.48
CA GLU A 183 -10.92 1.43 -2.96
C GLU A 183 -10.97 -0.12 -2.99
N ALA A 184 -12.11 -0.72 -2.67
CA ALA A 184 -12.30 -2.16 -2.76
C ALA A 184 -12.40 -2.67 -4.20
N GLN A 185 -12.96 -1.89 -5.13
CA GLN A 185 -12.96 -2.22 -6.57
C GLN A 185 -11.53 -2.40 -7.11
N VAL A 186 -10.61 -1.55 -6.66
CA VAL A 186 -9.19 -1.66 -7.00
C VAL A 186 -8.56 -2.94 -6.44
N TYR A 187 -8.99 -3.41 -5.27
CA TYR A 187 -8.55 -4.71 -4.73
C TYR A 187 -9.08 -5.89 -5.54
N LEU A 188 -10.35 -5.83 -5.93
CA LEU A 188 -10.96 -6.85 -6.78
C LEU A 188 -10.24 -6.94 -8.13
N GLU A 189 -9.90 -5.81 -8.75
CA GLU A 189 -9.11 -5.78 -9.98
C GLU A 189 -7.76 -6.49 -9.80
N ALA A 190 -7.03 -6.20 -8.72
CA ALA A 190 -5.73 -6.80 -8.50
C ALA A 190 -5.84 -8.33 -8.35
N ILE A 191 -6.92 -8.82 -7.72
CA ILE A 191 -7.22 -10.25 -7.60
C ILE A 191 -7.54 -10.83 -8.99
N THR A 192 -8.51 -10.26 -9.71
CA THR A 192 -8.96 -10.82 -11.00
C THR A 192 -7.88 -10.77 -12.07
N ARG A 193 -7.05 -9.71 -12.09
CA ARG A 193 -5.86 -9.63 -12.94
C ARG A 193 -4.84 -10.72 -12.61
N THR A 194 -4.68 -11.06 -11.34
CA THR A 194 -3.81 -12.19 -10.95
C THR A 194 -4.34 -13.51 -11.49
N VAL A 195 -5.65 -13.75 -11.39
CA VAL A 195 -6.27 -14.96 -11.98
C VAL A 195 -6.08 -14.98 -13.50
N ALA A 196 -6.33 -13.86 -14.18
CA ALA A 196 -6.19 -13.75 -15.64
C ALA A 196 -4.74 -13.95 -16.11
N ALA A 197 -3.76 -13.41 -15.37
CA ALA A 197 -2.36 -13.66 -15.63
C ALA A 197 -2.02 -15.15 -15.50
N ALA A 198 -2.50 -15.80 -14.43
CA ALA A 198 -2.33 -17.24 -14.23
C ALA A 198 -3.00 -18.07 -15.34
N SER A 199 -4.11 -17.61 -15.91
CA SER A 199 -4.73 -18.27 -17.08
C SER A 199 -3.82 -18.36 -18.30
N THR A 200 -2.82 -17.49 -18.39
CA THR A 200 -1.88 -17.44 -19.53
C THR A 200 -0.71 -18.42 -19.39
N PHE A 201 -0.20 -18.65 -18.18
CA PHE A 201 1.01 -19.46 -17.95
C PHE A 201 0.80 -20.72 -17.12
N SER A 202 -0.31 -20.83 -16.37
CA SER A 202 -0.59 -22.02 -15.55
C SER A 202 -0.96 -23.20 -16.45
N GLY A 203 -0.48 -24.40 -16.10
CA GLY A 203 -0.73 -25.62 -16.87
C GLY A 203 -2.22 -25.98 -17.00
N TYR A 204 -3.06 -25.50 -16.08
CA TYR A 204 -4.52 -25.66 -16.10
C TYR A 204 -5.27 -24.34 -16.36
N LYS A 205 -4.57 -23.31 -16.84
CA LYS A 205 -5.15 -22.00 -17.21
C LYS A 205 -6.01 -21.38 -16.10
N ALA A 206 -5.61 -21.57 -14.84
CA ALA A 206 -6.38 -21.15 -13.67
C ALA A 206 -7.83 -21.68 -13.66
N ALA A 207 -8.03 -22.92 -14.11
CA ALA A 207 -9.29 -23.66 -14.00
C ALA A 207 -9.10 -24.93 -13.16
N ILE A 208 -10.12 -25.28 -12.39
CA ILE A 208 -10.20 -26.52 -11.63
C ILE A 208 -10.82 -27.60 -12.51
N GLN A 209 -10.18 -28.76 -12.57
CA GLN A 209 -10.62 -29.90 -13.37
C GLN A 209 -11.43 -30.88 -12.51
N ARG A 210 -12.43 -31.55 -13.10
CA ARG A 210 -13.28 -32.49 -12.36
C ARG A 210 -12.60 -33.81 -12.02
N ASP A 211 -11.83 -34.35 -12.96
CA ASP A 211 -11.44 -35.76 -12.96
C ASP A 211 -9.97 -35.96 -12.54
N GLU A 212 -9.66 -37.05 -11.83
CA GLU A 212 -8.27 -37.36 -11.45
C GLU A 212 -7.45 -37.88 -12.65
N PRO A 213 -6.13 -37.64 -12.69
CA PRO A 213 -5.31 -36.92 -11.70
C PRO A 213 -5.34 -35.39 -11.88
N HIS A 214 -6.11 -34.88 -12.84
CA HIS A 214 -6.10 -33.48 -13.23
C HIS A 214 -6.74 -32.58 -12.17
N ARG A 215 -7.75 -33.06 -11.45
CA ARG A 215 -8.38 -32.36 -10.33
C ARG A 215 -7.36 -31.93 -9.28
N THR A 216 -6.65 -32.89 -8.68
CA THR A 216 -5.63 -32.59 -7.67
C THR A 216 -4.54 -31.65 -8.20
N ARG A 217 -4.06 -31.89 -9.43
CA ARG A 217 -3.01 -31.07 -10.04
C ARG A 217 -3.48 -29.64 -10.35
N SER A 218 -4.74 -29.47 -10.75
CA SER A 218 -5.34 -28.17 -11.04
C SER A 218 -5.56 -27.33 -9.79
N ILE A 219 -5.95 -27.95 -8.67
CA ILE A 219 -6.02 -27.30 -7.34
C ILE A 219 -4.64 -26.83 -6.92
N ASN A 220 -3.62 -27.69 -7.00
CA ASN A 220 -2.24 -27.32 -6.67
C ASN A 220 -1.74 -26.20 -7.59
N GLY A 221 -2.10 -26.23 -8.87
CA GLY A 221 -1.84 -25.15 -9.82
C GLY A 221 -2.48 -23.82 -9.40
N ALA A 222 -3.76 -23.83 -9.01
CA ALA A 222 -4.45 -22.63 -8.54
C ALA A 222 -3.84 -22.06 -7.25
N ILE A 223 -3.50 -22.90 -6.27
CA ILE A 223 -2.83 -22.46 -5.03
C ILE A 223 -1.49 -21.81 -5.36
N ARG A 224 -0.68 -22.44 -6.21
CA ARG A 224 0.67 -21.97 -6.55
C ARG A 224 0.69 -20.75 -7.48
N ASP A 225 -0.20 -20.71 -8.47
CA ASP A 225 -0.14 -19.73 -9.55
C ASP A 225 -1.07 -18.53 -9.33
N VAL A 226 -2.11 -18.67 -8.48
CA VAL A 226 -3.07 -17.61 -8.19
C VAL A 226 -2.95 -17.10 -6.75
N LEU A 227 -3.09 -17.99 -5.76
CA LEU A 227 -3.17 -17.58 -4.35
C LEU A 227 -1.80 -17.22 -3.79
N ASN A 228 -0.77 -18.00 -4.10
CA ASN A 228 0.58 -17.81 -3.59
C ASN A 228 1.18 -16.44 -3.96
N PRO A 229 1.11 -15.93 -5.21
CA PRO A 229 1.62 -14.59 -5.52
C PRO A 229 0.99 -13.47 -4.67
N ILE A 230 -0.30 -13.60 -4.34
CA ILE A 230 -0.98 -12.64 -3.45
C ILE A 230 -0.48 -12.82 -2.02
N ALA A 231 -0.38 -14.06 -1.53
CA ALA A 231 0.08 -14.37 -0.17
C ALA A 231 1.55 -13.95 0.04
N GLU A 232 2.39 -14.07 -0.97
CA GLU A 232 3.80 -13.63 -1.02
C GLU A 232 3.97 -12.13 -1.24
N ASN A 233 2.86 -11.38 -1.32
CA ASN A 233 2.87 -9.93 -1.54
C ASN A 233 3.60 -9.51 -2.83
N LEU A 234 3.49 -10.34 -3.88
CA LEU A 234 4.06 -10.08 -5.21
C LEU A 234 3.12 -9.30 -6.11
N VAL A 235 1.83 -9.25 -5.76
CA VAL A 235 0.79 -8.56 -6.53
C VAL A 235 0.68 -7.12 -6.06
N ALA A 236 0.99 -6.19 -6.97
CA ALA A 236 0.76 -4.77 -6.75
C ALA A 236 -0.65 -4.37 -7.17
N VAL A 237 -1.19 -3.41 -6.43
CA VAL A 237 -2.46 -2.74 -6.73
C VAL A 237 -2.23 -1.65 -7.78
N ASP A 238 -3.04 -1.64 -8.83
CA ASP A 238 -3.02 -0.57 -9.82
C ASP A 238 -4.16 0.43 -9.59
N GLU A 239 -3.80 1.69 -9.34
CA GLU A 239 -4.77 2.77 -9.13
C GLU A 239 -5.16 3.45 -10.45
N GLU A 240 -4.36 3.27 -11.51
CA GLU A 240 -4.56 3.94 -12.81
C GLU A 240 -5.81 3.44 -13.53
N ILE A 241 -6.32 2.26 -13.13
CA ILE A 241 -7.61 1.73 -13.57
C ILE A 241 -8.77 2.68 -13.22
N MET A 242 -8.60 3.53 -12.20
CA MET A 242 -9.63 4.50 -11.79
C MET A 242 -9.41 5.81 -12.56
N PRO A 243 -10.29 6.15 -13.52
CA PRO A 243 -10.11 7.35 -14.36
C PRO A 243 -10.16 8.65 -13.55
N SER A 244 -10.78 8.62 -12.36
CA SER A 244 -10.69 9.70 -11.40
C SER A 244 -10.77 9.18 -9.98
N VAL A 245 -10.02 9.83 -9.09
CA VAL A 245 -10.10 9.59 -7.65
C VAL A 245 -11.45 10.12 -7.15
N PRO A 246 -12.21 9.35 -6.36
CA PRO A 246 -13.53 9.78 -5.89
C PRO A 246 -13.43 11.09 -5.09
N ARG A 247 -14.39 11.99 -5.32
CA ARG A 247 -14.39 13.34 -4.73
C ARG A 247 -14.87 13.37 -3.28
N ASP A 248 -15.51 12.30 -2.80
CA ASP A 248 -16.07 12.17 -1.44
C ASP A 248 -15.03 11.74 -0.39
N ARG A 249 -13.75 11.67 -0.75
CA ARG A 249 -12.70 11.09 0.08
C ARG A 249 -11.37 11.83 -0.03
N LEU A 250 -10.62 11.79 1.07
CA LEU A 250 -9.25 12.29 1.13
C LEU A 250 -8.29 11.26 0.51
N ASN A 251 -7.56 11.64 -0.53
CA ASN A 251 -6.56 10.75 -1.10
C ASN A 251 -5.23 10.84 -0.33
N ILE A 252 -4.69 9.69 0.04
CA ILE A 252 -3.33 9.55 0.57
C ILE A 252 -2.51 8.78 -0.46
N MET A 253 -1.46 9.41 -0.98
CA MET A 253 -0.60 8.84 -2.01
C MET A 253 0.88 9.11 -1.71
N THR A 254 1.76 8.37 -2.37
CA THR A 254 3.19 8.69 -2.35
C THR A 254 3.51 9.90 -3.23
N ILE A 255 4.65 10.55 -2.99
CA ILE A 255 5.15 11.64 -3.86
C ILE A 255 5.25 11.20 -5.32
N HIS A 256 5.67 9.96 -5.58
CA HIS A 256 5.81 9.41 -6.93
C HIS A 256 4.45 9.32 -7.65
N GLN A 257 3.41 8.86 -6.95
CA GLN A 257 2.04 8.79 -7.49
C GLN A 257 1.43 10.16 -7.74
N ALA A 258 1.86 11.19 -6.99
CA ALA A 258 1.38 12.54 -7.19
C ALA A 258 1.98 13.24 -8.42
N LYS A 259 3.04 12.68 -9.02
CA LYS A 259 3.77 13.32 -10.14
C LYS A 259 2.83 13.55 -11.33
N GLY A 260 2.78 14.79 -11.81
CA GLY A 260 1.91 15.18 -12.93
C GLY A 260 0.48 15.52 -12.52
N LEU A 261 0.09 15.34 -11.26
CA LEU A 261 -1.22 15.71 -10.74
C LEU A 261 -1.15 17.05 -9.99
N GLU A 262 -2.27 17.77 -9.93
CA GLU A 262 -2.40 19.02 -9.18
C GLU A 262 -3.66 19.00 -8.32
N PHE A 263 -3.58 19.62 -7.14
CA PHE A 263 -4.65 19.60 -6.15
C PHE A 263 -4.83 20.97 -5.49
N PRO A 264 -6.07 21.37 -5.13
CA PRO A 264 -6.30 22.64 -4.43
C PRO A 264 -5.48 22.77 -3.13
N LEU A 265 -5.38 21.67 -2.38
CA LEU A 265 -4.64 21.59 -1.12
C LEU A 265 -3.80 20.32 -1.09
N VAL A 266 -2.54 20.47 -0.68
CA VAL A 266 -1.60 19.36 -0.49
C VAL A 266 -0.98 19.40 0.90
N ILE A 267 -1.09 18.30 1.62
CA ILE A 267 -0.40 18.09 2.90
C ILE A 267 0.81 17.19 2.63
N VAL A 268 2.02 17.64 2.94
CA VAL A 268 3.25 16.87 2.77
C VAL A 268 3.80 16.48 4.14
N ASP A 269 3.96 15.19 4.36
CA ASP A 269 4.71 14.68 5.51
C ASP A 269 6.22 14.88 5.30
N VAL A 270 6.79 15.81 6.06
CA VAL A 270 8.20 16.14 6.00
C VAL A 270 9.00 15.49 7.13
N SER A 271 8.39 15.12 8.25
CA SER A 271 9.16 14.62 9.40
C SER A 271 8.40 13.79 10.44
N SER A 272 7.29 13.13 10.11
CA SER A 272 6.56 12.29 11.08
C SER A 272 7.36 11.05 11.53
N ASP A 273 8.26 10.54 10.67
CA ASP A 273 9.09 9.38 11.00
C ASP A 273 10.35 9.72 11.80
N PHE A 274 10.76 10.98 11.83
CA PHE A 274 12.05 11.42 12.39
C PHE A 274 11.87 11.99 13.80
N LYS A 275 11.77 11.11 14.79
CA LYS A 275 11.67 11.49 16.22
C LYS A 275 13.02 11.92 16.81
N THR A 276 14.12 11.43 16.26
CA THR A 276 15.49 11.70 16.69
C THR A 276 16.42 11.86 15.48
N ASN A 277 17.62 12.42 15.68
CA ASN A 277 18.64 12.53 14.63
C ASN A 277 19.40 11.19 14.43
N HIS A 278 18.67 10.11 14.13
CA HIS A 278 19.25 8.77 13.99
C HIS A 278 20.01 8.59 12.67
N ARG A 279 21.21 8.00 12.71
CA ARG A 279 22.10 7.81 11.54
C ARG A 279 21.44 6.99 10.44
N THR A 280 20.79 5.87 10.79
CA THR A 280 20.13 4.98 9.81
C THR A 280 18.91 5.61 9.13
N GLN A 281 18.51 6.83 9.49
CA GLN A 281 17.41 7.55 8.84
C GLN A 281 17.91 8.75 8.02
N ARG A 282 19.21 9.06 8.08
CA ARG A 282 19.80 10.24 7.41
C ARG A 282 19.65 10.17 5.90
N PHE A 283 19.87 9.01 5.29
CA PHE A 283 19.67 8.81 3.84
C PHE A 283 18.29 9.25 3.34
N LYS A 284 17.25 9.21 4.18
CA LYS A 284 15.88 9.61 3.83
C LYS A 284 15.63 11.13 3.89
N ARG A 285 16.52 11.92 4.47
CA ARG A 285 16.25 13.34 4.80
C ARG A 285 17.44 14.27 4.61
N PHE A 286 18.64 13.83 4.93
CA PHE A 286 19.87 14.60 4.91
C PHE A 286 21.07 13.61 4.86
N PRO A 287 21.39 13.09 3.68
CA PRO A 287 22.34 12.00 3.50
C PRO A 287 23.77 12.45 3.84
N ASP A 288 24.52 11.56 4.46
CA ASP A 288 25.96 11.66 4.74
C ASP A 288 26.80 10.69 3.91
N GLU A 289 26.15 9.77 3.18
CA GLU A 289 26.75 8.83 2.23
C GLU A 289 26.03 8.89 0.87
N GLU A 290 26.69 8.42 -0.20
CA GLU A 290 26.10 8.38 -1.54
C GLU A 290 25.02 7.30 -1.61
N SER A 291 23.93 7.57 -2.36
CA SER A 291 22.88 6.57 -2.52
C SER A 291 23.35 5.40 -3.36
N SER A 292 22.76 4.22 -3.12
CA SER A 292 23.02 3.05 -3.94
C SER A 292 22.67 3.23 -5.42
N VAL A 293 21.70 4.09 -5.73
CA VAL A 293 21.34 4.46 -7.11
C VAL A 293 22.50 5.19 -7.77
N VAL A 294 23.10 6.14 -7.07
CA VAL A 294 24.24 6.90 -7.57
C VAL A 294 25.45 5.99 -7.77
N LEU A 295 25.73 5.10 -6.82
CA LEU A 295 26.82 4.10 -6.94
C LEU A 295 26.63 3.22 -8.18
N LEU A 296 25.43 2.69 -8.40
CA LEU A 296 25.11 1.90 -9.59
C LEU A 296 25.23 2.71 -10.88
N GLU A 297 24.78 3.96 -10.87
CA GLU A 297 24.92 4.85 -12.04
C GLU A 297 26.40 5.15 -12.35
N ASP A 298 27.28 5.16 -11.35
CA ASP A 298 28.71 5.36 -11.51
C ASP A 298 29.40 4.09 -12.05
N ASP A 299 29.03 2.91 -11.56
CA ASP A 299 29.47 1.62 -12.10
C ASP A 299 29.14 1.49 -13.61
N LEU A 300 27.98 2.00 -14.02
CA LEU A 300 27.50 1.96 -15.40
C LEU A 300 27.93 3.18 -16.23
N ALA A 301 28.61 4.17 -15.64
CA ALA A 301 28.92 5.42 -16.32
C ALA A 301 29.80 5.21 -17.57
N ALA A 302 30.78 4.30 -17.51
CA ALA A 302 31.69 4.02 -18.61
C ALA A 302 30.98 3.43 -19.85
N VAL A 303 29.83 2.78 -19.66
CA VAL A 303 29.07 2.09 -20.72
C VAL A 303 27.79 2.81 -21.11
N THR A 304 27.55 4.02 -20.58
CA THR A 304 26.36 4.82 -20.91
C THR A 304 26.73 6.17 -21.53
N PRO A 305 26.02 6.62 -22.60
CA PRO A 305 26.31 7.91 -23.23
C PRO A 305 26.19 9.13 -22.29
N VAL A 306 25.37 9.00 -21.24
CA VAL A 306 25.15 10.05 -20.24
C VAL A 306 26.15 10.03 -19.08
N GLY A 307 26.95 8.97 -18.95
CA GLY A 307 27.90 8.78 -17.86
C GLY A 307 28.87 9.96 -17.67
N PRO A 308 29.59 10.40 -18.73
CA PRO A 308 30.52 11.53 -18.63
C PRO A 308 29.85 12.83 -18.17
N ALA A 309 28.58 13.06 -18.53
CA ALA A 309 27.83 14.23 -18.08
C ALA A 309 27.41 14.12 -16.59
N ARG A 310 27.08 12.91 -16.12
CA ARG A 310 26.73 12.66 -14.71
C ARG A 310 27.92 12.81 -13.78
N GLN A 311 29.10 12.34 -14.18
CA GLN A 311 30.34 12.40 -13.40
C GLN A 311 30.90 13.83 -13.23
N ARG A 312 30.32 14.85 -13.90
CA ARG A 312 30.65 16.27 -13.64
C ARG A 312 30.24 16.75 -12.25
N ARG A 313 29.27 16.08 -11.62
CA ARG A 313 28.81 16.34 -10.25
C ARG A 313 29.24 15.17 -9.36
N SER A 314 29.59 15.45 -8.11
CA SER A 314 29.91 14.37 -7.17
C SER A 314 28.69 13.50 -6.87
N GLY A 315 28.89 12.23 -6.49
CA GLY A 315 27.80 11.34 -6.14
C GLY A 315 26.98 11.84 -4.96
N MET A 316 27.63 12.43 -3.96
CA MET A 316 26.97 13.15 -2.87
C MET A 316 26.07 14.31 -3.36
N GLN A 317 26.53 15.09 -4.34
CA GLN A 317 25.72 16.19 -4.91
C GLN A 317 24.46 15.64 -5.59
N ARG A 318 24.61 14.58 -6.40
CA ARG A 318 23.48 13.92 -7.07
C ARG A 318 22.49 13.31 -6.07
N THR A 319 23.00 12.71 -4.99
CA THR A 319 22.18 12.13 -3.91
C THR A 319 21.31 13.20 -3.23
N PHE A 320 21.87 14.37 -2.93
CA PHE A 320 21.10 15.51 -2.40
C PHE A 320 20.11 16.05 -3.44
N GLU A 321 20.52 16.21 -4.69
CA GLU A 321 19.66 16.69 -5.77
C GLU A 321 18.47 15.76 -6.03
N ASP A 322 18.62 14.45 -5.85
CA ASP A 322 17.52 13.49 -5.94
C ASP A 322 16.49 13.66 -4.83
N LEU A 323 16.92 13.86 -3.58
CA LEU A 323 16.00 14.18 -2.48
C LEU A 323 15.32 15.54 -2.67
N ILE A 324 16.06 16.55 -3.16
CA ILE A 324 15.50 17.87 -3.50
C ILE A 324 14.43 17.71 -4.59
N ARG A 325 14.73 16.97 -5.66
CA ARG A 325 13.82 16.70 -6.77
C ARG A 325 12.57 15.97 -6.32
N LEU A 326 12.69 15.03 -5.37
CA LEU A 326 11.55 14.35 -4.77
C LEU A 326 10.61 15.36 -4.07
N TYR A 327 11.13 16.18 -3.15
CA TYR A 327 10.29 17.17 -2.46
C TYR A 327 9.81 18.31 -3.36
N TYR A 328 10.58 18.67 -4.39
CA TYR A 328 10.14 19.61 -5.43
C TYR A 328 8.88 19.11 -6.15
N VAL A 329 8.81 17.82 -6.47
CA VAL A 329 7.58 17.22 -7.00
C VAL A 329 6.43 17.42 -6.01
N ALA A 330 6.63 17.10 -4.72
CA ALA A 330 5.58 17.26 -3.71
C ALA A 330 5.09 18.72 -3.56
N TYR A 331 6.01 19.70 -3.59
CA TYR A 331 5.71 21.11 -3.37
C TYR A 331 5.13 21.83 -4.59
N SER A 332 5.20 21.21 -5.77
CA SER A 332 4.59 21.70 -7.01
C SER A 332 3.21 21.08 -7.29
N ARG A 333 2.68 20.24 -6.40
CA ARG A 333 1.33 19.69 -6.52
C ARG A 333 0.18 20.62 -6.07
N PRO A 334 0.35 21.54 -5.10
CA PRO A 334 -0.75 22.39 -4.64
C PRO A 334 -1.02 23.57 -5.58
N GLN A 335 -2.31 23.85 -5.82
CA GLN A 335 -2.77 25.02 -6.58
C GLN A 335 -3.06 26.22 -5.68
N SER A 336 -3.43 25.99 -4.40
CA SER A 336 -3.87 27.06 -3.51
C SER A 336 -3.25 26.99 -2.11
N LEU A 337 -3.05 25.79 -1.55
CA LEU A 337 -2.46 25.65 -0.21
C LEU A 337 -1.52 24.46 -0.11
N LEU A 338 -0.27 24.74 0.31
CA LEU A 338 0.70 23.74 0.75
C LEU A 338 0.76 23.71 2.28
N MET A 339 0.66 22.52 2.86
CA MET A 339 0.83 22.31 4.29
C MET A 339 1.96 21.31 4.53
N LEU A 340 2.94 21.67 5.36
CA LEU A 340 4.04 20.78 5.74
C LEU A 340 3.77 20.27 7.16
N VAL A 341 3.77 18.95 7.35
CA VAL A 341 3.44 18.30 8.63
C VAL A 341 4.53 17.32 9.07
N GLY A 342 4.63 17.08 10.38
CA GLY A 342 5.60 16.17 10.96
C GLY A 342 5.59 16.21 12.49
N CYS A 343 6.47 15.46 13.13
CA CYS A 343 6.61 15.52 14.59
C CYS A 343 7.24 16.85 15.04
N GLN A 344 6.85 17.34 16.21
CA GLN A 344 7.33 18.61 16.77
C GLN A 344 8.87 18.69 16.81
N GLN A 345 9.54 17.61 17.21
CA GLN A 345 11.01 17.50 17.22
C GLN A 345 11.63 17.75 15.85
N GLY A 346 10.92 17.36 14.78
CA GLY A 346 11.31 17.59 13.40
C GLY A 346 10.92 18.97 12.88
N LEU A 347 9.92 19.65 13.45
CA LEU A 347 9.43 20.93 12.94
C LEU A 347 10.00 22.17 13.66
N GLN A 348 10.37 22.06 14.94
CA GLN A 348 10.88 23.19 15.73
C GLN A 348 12.12 23.89 15.12
N PHE A 349 12.24 25.21 15.32
CA PHE A 349 13.37 26.00 14.82
C PHE A 349 14.73 25.62 15.44
N ARG A 350 14.73 25.01 16.63
CA ARG A 350 15.94 24.52 17.30
C ARG A 350 16.22 23.04 17.03
N THR A 351 15.59 22.46 16.01
CA THR A 351 15.75 21.04 15.67
C THR A 351 17.18 20.71 15.25
N SER A 352 17.73 19.63 15.79
CA SER A 352 18.97 19.01 15.32
C SER A 352 18.74 18.04 14.15
N ILE A 353 17.48 17.85 13.74
CA ILE A 353 17.08 16.93 12.68
C ILE A 353 17.10 17.68 11.35
N LYS A 354 18.28 17.71 10.72
CA LYS A 354 18.48 18.25 9.37
C LYS A 354 17.61 17.50 8.36
N ASN A 355 16.96 18.23 7.46
CA ASN A 355 16.07 17.65 6.46
C ASN A 355 15.90 18.57 5.24
N VAL A 356 16.24 18.07 4.06
CA VAL A 356 16.07 18.74 2.77
C VAL A 356 14.62 19.18 2.54
N ALA A 357 13.64 18.40 3.00
CA ALA A 357 12.22 18.75 2.95
C ALA A 357 11.92 20.11 3.61
N LYS A 358 12.67 20.45 4.66
CA LYS A 358 12.50 21.71 5.38
C LYS A 358 13.44 22.80 4.87
N PHE A 359 13.97 22.70 3.64
CA PHE A 359 14.89 23.68 3.05
C PHE A 359 16.25 23.78 3.75
N TRP A 360 16.69 22.71 4.42
CA TRP A 360 18.10 22.60 4.82
C TRP A 360 18.97 22.45 3.58
N ARG A 361 20.02 23.27 3.50
CA ARG A 361 21.01 23.21 2.45
C ARG A 361 22.14 22.25 2.84
N ARG A 362 22.91 21.80 1.85
CA ARG A 362 24.01 20.85 2.03
C ARG A 362 25.12 21.40 2.94
N ASP A 363 25.34 22.71 2.93
CA ASP A 363 26.26 23.42 3.84
C ASP A 363 25.74 23.53 5.28
N GLU A 364 24.65 22.80 5.59
CA GLU A 364 23.97 22.80 6.88
C GLU A 364 23.30 24.12 7.25
N SER A 365 23.28 25.10 6.33
CA SER A 365 22.48 26.30 6.53
C SER A 365 21.00 25.99 6.36
N TRP A 366 20.17 26.70 7.14
CA TRP A 366 18.72 26.56 7.07
C TRP A 366 18.08 27.91 6.79
N ALA A 367 17.45 28.03 5.61
CA ALA A 367 16.92 29.29 5.10
C ALA A 367 15.94 29.98 6.06
N TRP A 368 15.24 29.23 6.91
CA TRP A 368 14.24 29.77 7.84
C TRP A 368 14.84 30.31 9.15
N VAL A 369 16.05 29.90 9.54
CA VAL A 369 16.77 30.46 10.70
C VAL A 369 17.57 31.69 10.31
N SER A 370 17.95 31.81 9.04
CA SER A 370 18.70 32.96 8.53
C SER A 370 17.88 34.23 8.28
N ASP A 371 16.55 34.21 8.45
CA ASP A 371 15.72 35.41 8.29
C ASP A 371 15.94 36.38 9.48
N PRO A 372 16.55 37.56 9.27
CA PRO A 372 16.83 38.51 10.34
C PRO A 372 15.55 39.02 11.02
N ARG A 373 14.39 38.92 10.36
CA ARG A 373 13.09 39.38 10.86
C ARG A 373 12.49 38.47 11.92
N LEU A 374 12.99 37.25 12.07
CA LEU A 374 12.52 36.25 13.03
C LEU A 374 13.44 36.22 14.26
N ARG A 375 13.76 37.37 14.88
CA ARG A 375 14.58 37.42 16.10
C ARG A 375 13.76 37.83 17.34
N PRO A 376 13.67 36.97 18.37
CA PRO A 376 14.19 35.59 18.44
C PRO A 376 13.38 34.64 17.53
N PRO A 377 14.00 33.57 16.98
CA PRO A 377 13.27 32.62 16.14
C PRO A 377 12.20 31.95 17.00
N PRO A 378 10.95 31.84 16.51
CA PRO A 378 9.88 31.20 17.26
C PRO A 378 10.28 29.77 17.60
N VAL A 379 9.82 29.25 18.74
CA VAL A 379 10.17 27.88 19.15
C VAL A 379 9.44 26.86 18.27
N ASP A 380 8.14 27.10 18.03
CA ASP A 380 7.26 26.20 17.30
C ASP A 380 7.01 26.68 15.86
N ALA A 381 7.00 25.71 14.94
CA ALA A 381 6.73 25.93 13.52
C ALA A 381 5.31 26.41 13.22
N ASP A 382 4.36 26.24 14.15
CA ASP A 382 2.97 26.67 13.97
C ASP A 382 2.81 28.20 13.91
N LEU A 383 3.88 28.92 14.24
CA LEU A 383 4.01 30.38 14.11
C LEU A 383 4.77 30.80 12.84
N LEU A 384 5.11 29.86 11.96
CA LEU A 384 5.63 30.23 10.64
C LEU A 384 4.56 31.02 9.89
N PRO A 385 4.89 32.21 9.36
CA PRO A 385 3.96 32.96 8.53
C PRO A 385 3.53 32.08 7.36
N PHE A 386 2.22 32.06 7.06
CA PHE A 386 1.75 31.53 5.79
C PHE A 386 2.46 32.30 4.68
N ILE A 387 3.43 31.67 4.04
CA ILE A 387 4.00 32.20 2.82
C ILE A 387 2.95 31.93 1.75
N ARG A 388 2.20 32.96 1.34
CA ARG A 388 1.50 32.91 0.05
C ARG A 388 2.61 32.75 -0.99
N ILE A 389 2.62 31.60 -1.65
CA ILE A 389 3.45 31.34 -2.83
C ILE A 389 2.86 32.15 -3.99
#